data_AF-A0A495KGG7-F1
#
_entry.id   AF-A0A495KGG7-F1
#
_cell.length_a   1.000
_cell.length_b   1.000
_cell.length_c   1.000
_cell.angle_alpha   90.00
_cell.angle_beta   90.00
_cell.angle_gamma   90.00
#
_symmetry.space_group_name_H-M   'P 1'
#
loop_
_entity.id
_entity.type
_entity.pdbx_description
1 polymer ?
#
loop_
_entity_poly.entity_id
_entity_poly.type
_entity_poly.pdbx_seq_one_letter_code
_entity_poly.pdbx_strand_id
1 'polypeptide(L)' 'MADINYQILIEMRDKIVTYLEGEKKICEAALKAYEPGAITESSEEIRVMREREAIKLRDRIYELSRHIEVIKAMYPNT' A
#
# COMPACT_ATOMS: atom_id res chain seq x y z
N MET A 1 2.12 8.98 34.19
CA MET A 1 3.28 8.84 33.28
C MET A 1 3.10 7.68 32.30
N ALA A 2 2.70 6.48 32.74
CA ALA A 2 2.44 5.35 31.83
C ALA A 2 1.38 5.65 30.74
N ASP A 3 0.27 6.31 31.11
CA ASP A 3 -0.78 6.67 30.15
C ASP A 3 -0.32 7.69 29.09
N ILE A 4 0.52 8.64 29.49
CA ILE A 4 1.10 9.64 28.57
C ILE A 4 2.02 8.94 27.56
N ASN A 5 2.83 7.98 28.02
CA ASN A 5 3.71 7.21 27.15
C ASN A 5 2.92 6.34 26.17
N TYR A 6 1.80 5.76 26.62
CA TYR A 6 0.92 4.97 25.75
C TYR A 6 0.21 5.84 24.69
N GLN A 7 -0.27 7.02 25.08
CA GLN A 7 -0.86 7.99 24.15
C GLN A 7 0.13 8.41 23.05
N ILE A 8 1.40 8.64 23.40
CA ILE A 8 2.45 8.96 22.42
C ILE A 8 2.66 7.80 21.43
N LEU A 9 2.61 6.54 21.90
CA LEU A 9 2.74 5.36 21.03
C LEU A 9 1.56 5.22 20.06
N ILE A 10 0.34 5.51 20.52
CA ILE A 10 -0.87 5.57 19.68
C ILE A 10 -0.73 6.63 18.59
N GLU A 11 -0.28 7.84 18.94
CA GLU A 11 -0.09 8.93 17.97
C GLU A 11 1.00 8.61 16.94
N MET A 12 2.10 7.97 17.38
CA MET A 12 3.14 7.50 16.48
C MET A 12 2.62 6.41 15.53
N ARG A 13 1.88 5.43 16.06
CA ARG A 13 1.20 4.39 15.26
C ARG A 13 0.32 5.04 14.19
N ASP A 14 -0.51 6.01 14.55
CA ASP A 14 -1.44 6.65 13.62
C ASP A 14 -0.74 7.42 12.51
N LYS A 15 0.36 8.11 12.82
CA LYS A 15 1.19 8.78 11.81
C LYS A 15 1.80 7.78 10.83
N ILE A 16 2.32 6.66 11.34
CA ILE A 16 2.92 5.61 10.49
C ILE A 16 1.84 4.95 9.61
N VAL A 17 0.70 4.60 10.20
CA VAL A 17 -0.43 4.02 9.45
C VAL A 17 -0.91 4.97 8.36
N THR A 18 -1.07 6.26 8.68
CA THR A 18 -1.50 7.28 7.71
C THR A 18 -0.51 7.38 6.54
N TYR A 19 0.79 7.37 6.82
CA TYR A 19 1.82 7.37 5.80
C TYR A 19 1.73 6.13 4.90
N LEU A 20 1.65 4.93 5.48
CA LEU A 20 1.57 3.67 4.72
C LEU A 20 0.28 3.56 3.90
N GLU A 21 -0.84 4.07 4.41
CA GLU A 21 -2.09 4.18 3.65
C GLU A 21 -1.97 5.16 2.48
N GLY A 22 -1.19 6.23 2.62
CA GLY A 22 -0.84 7.14 1.53
C GLY A 22 -0.02 6.45 0.44
N GLU A 23 1.05 5.76 0.82
CA GLU A 23 1.88 4.96 -0.11
C GLU A 23 1.06 3.91 -0.85
N LYS A 24 0.18 3.21 -0.12
CA LYS A 24 -0.73 2.22 -0.72
C LYS A 24 -1.64 2.84 -1.77
N LYS A 25 -2.24 4.00 -1.49
CA LYS A 25 -3.09 4.72 -2.45
C LYS A 25 -2.35 5.12 -3.73
N ILE A 26 -1.08 5.51 -3.61
CA ILE A 26 -0.23 5.81 -4.78
C ILE A 26 -0.04 4.55 -5.63
N CYS A 27 0.28 3.41 -5.00
CA CYS A 27 0.43 2.14 -5.72
C CYS A 27 -0.89 1.69 -6.38
N GLU A 28 -2.03 1.84 -5.70
CA GLU A 28 -3.35 1.52 -6.26
C GLU A 28 -3.69 2.41 -7.45
N ALA A 29 -3.39 3.72 -7.38
CA ALA A 29 -3.57 4.63 -8.50
C ALA A 29 -2.66 4.28 -9.68
N ALA A 30 -1.40 3.92 -9.42
CA ALA A 30 -0.48 3.46 -10.46
C ALA A 30 -0.97 2.15 -11.11
N LEU A 31 -1.51 1.21 -10.33
CA LEU A 31 -2.03 -0.06 -10.84
C LEU A 31 -3.20 0.15 -11.80
N LYS A 32 -4.07 1.14 -11.56
CA LYS A 32 -5.16 1.51 -12.47
C LYS A 32 -4.68 1.90 -13.86
N ALA A 33 -3.47 2.45 -14.00
CA ALA A 33 -2.90 2.75 -15.31
C ALA A 33 -2.56 1.49 -16.13
N TYR A 34 -2.56 0.31 -15.50
CA TYR A 34 -2.37 -1.00 -16.13
C TYR A 34 -3.68 -1.76 -16.35
N GLU A 35 -4.82 -1.24 -15.89
CA GLU A 35 -6.12 -1.79 -16.29
C GLU A 35 -6.29 -1.66 -17.80
N PRO A 36 -6.96 -2.62 -18.47
CA PRO A 36 -7.15 -2.60 -19.92
C PRO A 36 -8.04 -1.42 -20.34
N GLY A 37 -7.44 -0.23 -20.45
CA GLY A 37 -7.93 0.88 -21.24
C GLY A 37 -7.54 0.70 -22.71
N ALA A 38 -8.09 1.55 -23.60
CA ALA A 38 -8.05 1.48 -25.07
C ALA A 38 -6.65 1.56 -25.73
N ILE A 39 -5.60 1.10 -25.07
CA ILE A 39 -4.29 0.89 -25.65
C ILE A 39 -4.39 -0.43 -26.43
N THR A 40 -4.69 -0.33 -27.72
CA THR A 40 -4.53 -1.40 -28.71
C THR A 40 -3.04 -1.76 -28.80
N GLU A 41 -2.51 -2.49 -27.81
CA GLU A 41 -1.12 -2.93 -27.82
C GLU A 41 -0.97 -4.12 -28.77
N SER A 42 -0.38 -3.86 -29.93
CA SER A 42 -0.13 -4.87 -30.96
C SER A 42 1.16 -5.68 -30.72
N SER A 43 1.94 -5.36 -29.69
CA SER A 43 3.23 -6.00 -29.39
C SER A 43 3.16 -6.83 -28.11
N GLU A 44 3.43 -8.13 -28.24
CA GLU A 44 3.49 -9.10 -27.14
C GLU A 44 4.47 -8.68 -26.03
N GLU A 45 5.60 -8.09 -26.39
CA GLU A 45 6.64 -7.68 -25.45
C GLU A 45 6.14 -6.58 -24.50
N ILE A 46 5.39 -5.60 -25.02
CA ILE A 46 4.83 -4.50 -24.22
C ILE A 46 3.80 -5.06 -23.23
N ARG A 47 2.96 -6.00 -23.68
CA ARG A 47 1.98 -6.68 -22.82
C ARG A 47 2.65 -7.39 -21.65
N VAL A 48 3.69 -8.18 -21.93
CA VAL A 48 4.44 -8.92 -20.90
C VAL A 48 5.14 -7.97 -19.93
N MET A 49 5.72 -6.87 -20.43
CA MET A 49 6.32 -5.86 -19.56
C MET A 49 5.29 -5.20 -18.63
N ARG A 50 4.13 -4.82 -19.17
CA ARG A 50 3.04 -4.22 -18.37
C ARG A 50 2.48 -5.17 -17.34
N GLU A 51 2.34 -6.45 -17.68
CA GLU A 51 1.90 -7.47 -16.73
C GLU A 51 2.89 -7.63 -15.57
N ARG A 52 4.19 -7.66 -15.86
CA ARG A 52 5.25 -7.73 -14.83
C ARG A 52 5.22 -6.53 -13.88
N GLU A 53 5.09 -5.31 -14.42
CA GLU A 53 5.00 -4.11 -13.59
C GLU A 53 3.71 -4.09 -12.75
N ALA A 54 2.58 -4.53 -13.32
CA ALA A 54 1.34 -4.67 -12.58
C ALA A 54 1.46 -5.69 -11.43
N ILE A 55 2.17 -6.81 -11.63
CA ILE A 55 2.44 -7.80 -10.58
C ILE A 55 3.25 -7.18 -9.44
N LYS A 56 4.31 -6.42 -9.74
CA LYS A 56 5.11 -5.73 -8.72
C LYS A 56 4.27 -4.76 -7.88
N LEU A 57 3.38 -4.01 -8.53
CA LEU A 57 2.48 -3.09 -7.84
C LEU A 57 1.49 -3.84 -6.93
N ARG A 58 0.92 -4.95 -7.40
CA ARG A 58 0.04 -5.80 -6.57
C ARG A 58 0.75 -6.36 -5.34
N ASP A 59 1.97 -6.86 -5.51
CA ASP A 59 2.78 -7.37 -4.41
C ASP A 59 3.08 -6.28 -3.38
N ARG A 60 3.45 -5.08 -3.84
CA ARG A 60 3.68 -3.93 -2.96
C ARG A 60 2.43 -3.49 -2.19
N ILE A 61 1.27 -3.48 -2.84
CA ILE A 61 -0.02 -3.17 -2.18
C ILE A 61 -0.33 -4.20 -1.10
N TYR A 62 -0.08 -5.48 -1.37
CA TYR A 62 -0.29 -6.55 -0.40
C TYR A 62 0.64 -6.42 0.80
N GLU A 63 1.94 -6.18 0.56
CA GLU A 63 2.93 -5.94 1.61
C GLU A 63 2.54 -4.75 2.51
N LEU A 64 2.17 -3.61 1.92
CA LEU A 64 1.72 -2.42 2.65
C LEU A 64 0.47 -2.71 3.48
N SER A 65 -0.49 -3.46 2.93
CA SER A 65 -1.71 -3.84 3.66
C SER A 65 -1.38 -4.69 4.89
N ARG A 66 -0.50 -5.69 4.73
CA ARG A 66 -0.02 -6.52 5.85
C ARG A 66 0.72 -5.70 6.91
N HIS A 67 1.59 -4.77 6.50
CA HIS A 67 2.32 -3.92 7.45
C HIS A 67 1.38 -3.02 8.26
N ILE A 68 0.37 -2.44 7.60
CA ILE A 68 -0.67 -1.65 8.26
C ILE A 68 -1.41 -2.49 9.31
N GLU A 69 -1.83 -3.71 8.95
CA GLU A 69 -2.54 -4.62 9.86
C GLU A 69 -1.69 -4.99 11.09
N VAL A 70 -0.42 -5.33 10.88
CA VAL A 70 0.51 -5.65 11.98
C VAL A 70 0.69 -4.46 12.92
N ILE A 71 0.91 -3.25 12.37
CA ILE A 71 1.10 -2.04 13.18
C ILE A 71 -0.16 -1.69 13.98
N LYS A 72 -1.34 -1.85 13.38
CA LYS A 72 -2.63 -1.67 14.06
C LYS A 72 -2.81 -2.69 15.20
N ALA A 73 -2.36 -3.94 15.02
CA ALA A 73 -2.44 -4.99 16.03
C ALA A 73 -1.45 -4.81 17.20
N MET A 74 -0.27 -4.23 16.95
CA MET A 74 0.75 -3.99 17.98
C MET A 74 0.30 -3.00 19.06
N TYR A 75 -0.53 -2.01 18.69
CA TYR A 75 -1.07 -1.02 19.61
C TYR A 75 -2.57 -0.86 19.32
N PRO A 76 -3.45 -1.72 19.89
CA PRO A 76 -4.88 -1.61 19.67
C PRO A 76 -5.42 -0.34 20.33
N ASN A 77 -6.40 0.32 19.69
CA ASN A 77 -7.19 1.35 20.39
C ASN A 77 -8.03 0.63 21.44
N THR A 78 -7.74 0.89 22.72
CA THR A 78 -8.58 0.50 23.86
C THR A 78 -9.97 1.08 23.76
#